data_AF-A0A4Z0GSV7-F1
#
_entry.id   AF-A0A4Z0GSV7-F1
#
_cell.length_a   1.000
_cell.length_b   1.000
_cell.length_c   1.000
_cell.angle_alpha   90.00
_cell.angle_beta   90.00
_cell.angle_gamma   90.00
#
_symmetry.space_group_name_H-M   'P 1'
#
loop_
_entity.id
_entity.type
_entity.pdbx_description
1 polymer ?
#
loop_
_entity_poly.entity_id
_entity_poly.type
_entity_poly.pdbx_seq_one_letter_code
_entity_poly.pdbx_strand_id
1 'polypeptide(L)' 'MSAVDPLVKYGLKEGKHTSFPHALRETAAIAYLMGMGYDFMMARQTVESWEIDEMFYPHQPY' A
#
# COMPACT_ATOMS: atom_id res chain seq x y z
N MET A 1 16.29 3.77 -9.45
CA MET A 1 15.46 3.72 -8.23
C MET A 1 14.33 4.74 -8.19
N SER A 2 14.33 5.78 -9.04
CA SER A 2 13.32 6.86 -9.04
C SER A 2 11.85 6.42 -9.10
N ALA A 3 11.54 5.27 -9.72
CA ALA A 3 10.18 4.73 -9.76
C ALA A 3 9.70 4.18 -8.41
N VAL A 4 10.61 3.73 -7.54
CA VAL A 4 10.31 3.03 -6.28
C VAL A 4 10.37 3.97 -5.08
N ASP A 5 11.09 5.09 -5.18
CA ASP A 5 11.21 6.08 -4.10
C ASP A 5 9.86 6.61 -3.58
N PRO A 6 8.85 6.92 -4.43
CA PRO A 6 7.54 7.34 -3.95
C PRO A 6 6.84 6.27 -3.11
N LEU A 7 6.96 5.01 -3.54
CA LEU A 7 6.40 3.84 -2.86
C LEU A 7 7.05 3.59 -1.50
N VAL A 8 8.38 3.69 -1.40
CA VAL A 8 9.09 3.53 -0.12
C VAL A 8 8.71 4.64 0.86
N LYS A 9 8.64 5.89 0.38
CA LYS A 9 8.21 7.03 1.22
C LYS A 9 6.77 6.87 1.70
N TYR A 10 5.89 6.34 0.84
CA TYR A 10 4.52 6.01 1.19
C TYR A 10 4.49 4.99 2.33
N GLY A 11 5.10 3.81 2.16
CA GLY A 11 5.09 2.75 3.18
C GLY A 11 5.69 3.18 4.52
N LEU A 12 6.76 3.99 4.51
CA LEU A 12 7.34 4.54 5.74
C LEU A 12 6.44 5.57 6.44
N LYS A 13 5.67 6.34 5.68
CA LYS A 13 4.69 7.28 6.23
C LYS A 13 3.50 6.51 6.82
N GLU A 14 2.98 5.54 6.08
CA GLU A 14 1.83 4.76 6.47
C GLU A 14 2.11 3.94 7.74
N GLY A 15 3.27 3.30 7.83
CA GLY A 15 3.67 2.55 9.02
C GLY A 15 3.78 3.38 10.30
N LYS A 16 3.93 4.71 10.19
CA LYS A 16 3.89 5.63 11.35
C LYS A 16 2.46 6.00 11.77
N HIS A 17 1.49 5.91 10.87
CA HIS A 17 0.09 6.28 11.11
C HIS A 17 -0.79 5.09 11.48
N THR A 18 -0.48 3.90 10.94
CA THR A 18 -1.23 2.66 11.18
C THR A 18 -0.35 1.63 11.89
N SER A 19 0.22 0.67 11.15
CA SER A 19 1.16 -0.32 11.65
C SER A 19 2.07 -0.80 10.52
N PHE A 20 3.28 -1.27 10.84
CA PHE A 20 4.19 -1.82 9.83
C PHE A 20 3.61 -3.01 9.05
N PRO A 21 2.89 -3.98 9.66
CA PRO A 21 2.25 -5.05 8.90
C PRO A 21 1.21 -4.58 7.90
N HIS A 22 0.47 -3.51 8.23
CA HIS A 22 -0.49 -2.91 7.31
C HIS A 22 0.22 -2.20 6.16
N ALA A 23 1.13 -1.28 6.49
CA ALA A 23 1.88 -0.51 5.50
C ALA A 23 2.68 -1.40 4.53
N LEU A 24 3.22 -2.52 5.01
CA LEU A 24 3.92 -3.50 4.16
C LEU A 24 2.99 -4.21 3.19
N ARG A 25 1.76 -4.54 3.59
CA ARG A 25 0.76 -5.14 2.69
C ARG A 25 0.38 -4.19 1.57
N GLU A 26 0.11 -2.93 1.91
CA GLU A 26 -0.21 -1.93 0.91
C GLU A 26 0.97 -1.67 -0.03
N THR A 27 2.18 -1.55 0.53
CA THR A 27 3.40 -1.36 -0.25
C THR A 27 3.61 -2.51 -1.25
N ALA A 28 3.39 -3.76 -0.83
CA ALA A 28 3.50 -4.93 -1.70
C ALA A 28 2.41 -4.96 -2.79
N ALA A 29 1.17 -4.60 -2.45
CA ALA A 29 0.08 -4.53 -3.41
C ALA A 29 0.29 -3.43 -4.46
N ILE A 30 0.74 -2.25 -4.05
CA ILE A 30 1.08 -1.14 -4.96
C ILE A 30 2.25 -1.55 -5.88
N ALA A 31 3.28 -2.20 -5.34
CA ALA A 31 4.41 -2.71 -6.14
C ALA A 31 3.94 -3.71 -7.22
N TYR A 32 3.03 -4.61 -6.86
CA TYR A 32 2.45 -5.58 -7.79
C TYR A 32 1.71 -4.89 -8.94
N LEU A 33 0.83 -3.93 -8.64
CA LEU A 33 0.09 -3.16 -9.65
C LEU A 33 1.04 -2.34 -10.54
N MET A 34 2.07 -1.73 -9.97
CA MET A 34 3.10 -1.06 -10.75
C MET A 34 3.83 -2.02 -11.70
N GLY A 35 4.11 -3.25 -11.26
CA GLY A 35 4.66 -4.31 -12.11
C GLY A 35 3.73 -4.75 -13.25
N MET A 36 2.41 -4.59 -13.09
CA MET A 36 1.42 -4.82 -14.13
C MET A 36 1.26 -3.63 -15.10
N GLY A 37 2.00 -2.54 -14.90
CA GLY A 37 2.01 -1.37 -15.79
C GLY A 37 1.15 -0.19 -15.31
N TYR A 38 0.59 -0.25 -14.11
CA TYR A 38 -0.12 0.88 -13.50
C TYR A 38 0.89 1.94 -13.05
N ASP A 39 0.57 3.23 -13.21
CA ASP A 39 1.37 4.28 -12.57
C ASP A 39 1.14 4.26 -11.04
N PHE A 40 2.09 4.85 -10.30
CA PHE A 40 2.06 4.85 -8.83
C PHE A 40 0.76 5.41 -8.24
N MET A 41 0.19 6.46 -8.81
CA MET A 41 -1.02 7.09 -8.25
C MET A 41 -2.24 6.20 -8.47
N MET A 42 -2.37 5.60 -9.66
CA MET A 42 -3.45 4.66 -9.96
C MET A 42 -3.33 3.40 -9.10
N ALA A 43 -2.13 2.84 -8.96
CA ALA A 43 -1.87 1.68 -8.12
C ALA A 43 -2.22 1.95 -6.65
N ARG A 44 -1.81 3.10 -6.11
CA ARG A 44 -2.11 3.52 -4.74
C ARG A 44 -3.61 3.68 -4.49
N GLN A 45 -4.31 4.44 -5.34
CA GLN A 45 -5.76 4.65 -5.17
C GLN A 45 -6.55 3.35 -5.26
N THR A 46 -6.09 2.41 -6.09
CA THR A 46 -6.69 1.06 -6.17
C THR A 46 -6.54 0.34 -4.83
N VAL A 47 -5.37 0.35 -4.22
CA VAL A 47 -5.13 -0.30 -2.91
C VAL A 47 -5.88 0.40 -1.79
N GLU A 48 -5.89 1.73 -1.73
CA GLU A 48 -6.66 2.50 -0.74
C GLU A 48 -8.17 2.20 -0.85
N SER A 49 -8.70 1.94 -2.05
CA SER A 49 -10.11 1.54 -2.20
C SER A 49 -10.45 0.19 -1.57
N TRP A 50 -9.47 -0.71 -1.42
CA TRP A 50 -9.67 -2.01 -0.80
C TRP A 50 -9.84 -1.92 0.73
N GLU A 51 -9.37 -0.84 1.34
CA GLU A 51 -9.62 -0.56 2.76
C GLU A 51 -11.08 -0.20 3.03
N ILE A 52 -11.73 0.50 2.10
CA ILE A 52 -13.14 0.92 2.20
C ILE A 52 -14.07 -0.31 2.14
N ASP A 53 -13.68 -1.35 1.39
CA ASP A 53 -14.42 -2.61 1.24
C ASP A 53 -14.02 -3.68 2.27
N GLU A 54 -13.41 -3.31 3.40
CA GLU A 54 -12.97 -4.20 4.50
C GLU A 54 -12.01 -5.34 4.08
N MET A 55 -11.46 -5.35 2.86
CA MET A 55 -10.59 -6.44 2.39
C MET A 55 -9.29 -6.58 3.21
N PHE A 56 -8.92 -5.55 3.96
CA PHE A 56 -7.78 -5.56 4.87
C PHE A 56 -8.13 -5.79 6.36
N TYR A 57 -9.40 -5.71 6.79
CA TYR A 57 -9.76 -5.84 8.21
C TYR A 57 -11.16 -6.40 8.49
N PRO A 58 -11.22 -7.57 9.16
CA PRO A 58 -11.95 -7.67 10.42
C PRO A 58 -11.03 -8.25 11.50
N HIS A 59 -10.59 -7.42 12.45
CA HIS A 59 -9.91 -7.82 13.69
C HIS A 59 -8.80 -8.89 13.58
N GLN A 60 -7.56 -8.50 13.27
CA GLN A 60 -6.39 -9.32 13.58
C GLN A 60 -5.61 -8.71 14.75
N PRO A 61 -5.59 -9.37 15.93
CA PRO A 61 -4.67 -8.99 16.99
C PRO A 61 -3.27 -9.44 16.55
N TYR A 62 -2.34 -8.50 16.45
CA TYR A 62 -0.92 -8.81 16.50
C TYR A 62 -0.45 -8.70 17.93
#